data_AF-D8RIB4-F1
#
_entry.id   AF-D8RIB4-F1
#
_cell.length_a   1.000
_cell.length_b   1.000
_cell.length_c   1.000
_cell.angle_alpha   90.00
_cell.angle_beta   90.00
_cell.angle_gamma   90.00
#
_symmetry.space_group_name_H-M   'P 1'
#
loop_
_entity.id
_entity.type
_entity.pdbx_description
1 polymer ?
#
loop_
_entity_poly.entity_id
_entity_poly.type
_entity_poly.pdbx_seq_one_letter_code
_entity_poly.pdbx_strand_id
1 'polypeptide(L)' 'MGSLLGDLPSYNPHNFSQLRPSDPSHRSQLTPLTYHATHDRTMPPADQVISTEATNILLRHFYQKADHKVSSSR' A
#
# COMPACT_ATOMS: atom_id res chain seq x y z
N MET A 1 8.09 1.46 37.45
CA MET A 1 8.52 0.31 36.62
C MET A 1 7.57 0.24 35.43
N GLY A 2 7.96 0.76 34.27
CA GLY A 2 7.12 0.70 33.06
C GLY A 2 7.12 -0.71 32.50
N SER A 3 5.94 -1.23 32.14
CA SER A 3 5.82 -2.54 31.49
C SER A 3 6.43 -2.48 30.09
N LEU A 4 7.30 -3.44 29.74
CA LEU A 4 7.90 -3.58 28.40
C LEU A 4 6.86 -3.61 27.25
N LEU A 5 5.59 -3.86 27.56
CA LEU A 5 4.48 -3.97 26.61
C LEU A 5 3.28 -3.06 26.96
N GLY A 6 3.43 -2.13 27.91
CA GLY A 6 2.29 -1.40 28.50
C GLY A 6 1.67 -0.29 27.65
N ASP A 7 2.44 0.28 26.71
CA ASP A 7 2.09 1.52 26.01
C ASP A 7 2.06 1.31 24.48
N LEU A 8 1.35 0.27 24.02
CA LEU A 8 1.15 0.07 22.58
C LEU A 8 0.26 1.17 22.00
N PRO A 9 0.51 1.60 20.75
CA PRO A 9 -0.25 2.68 20.14
C PRO A 9 -1.73 2.30 19.98
N SER A 10 -2.60 3.22 20.39
CA SER A 10 -4.05 3.12 20.18
C SER A 10 -4.54 4.39 19.50
N TYR A 11 -4.98 4.27 18.25
CA TYR A 11 -5.56 5.40 17.52
C TYR A 11 -6.93 5.79 18.09
N ASN A 12 -7.74 4.81 18.47
CA ASN A 12 -9.01 5.00 19.16
C ASN A 12 -9.19 3.87 20.20
N PRO A 13 -9.16 4.19 21.52
CA PRO A 13 -9.31 3.22 22.60
C PRO A 13 -10.59 2.38 22.54
N HIS A 14 -11.62 2.85 21.84
CA HIS A 14 -12.89 2.13 21.73
C HIS A 14 -12.91 1.02 20.68
N ASN A 15 -11.98 1.01 19.71
CA ASN A 15 -11.98 0.10 18.56
C ASN A 15 -12.10 -1.39 18.93
N PHE A 16 -11.52 -1.79 20.06
CA PHE A 16 -11.50 -3.18 20.53
C PHE A 16 -12.15 -3.37 21.90
N SER A 17 -12.74 -2.31 22.47
CA SER A 17 -13.32 -2.31 23.82
C SER A 17 -14.59 -3.16 23.95
N GLN A 18 -15.31 -3.36 22.84
CA GLN A 18 -16.62 -4.03 22.80
C GLN A 18 -16.60 -5.33 22.00
N LEU A 19 -15.44 -5.79 21.52
CA LEU A 19 -15.35 -7.05 20.80
C LEU A 19 -15.58 -8.21 21.77
N ARG A 20 -16.84 -8.58 21.96
CA ARG A 20 -17.19 -9.92 22.40
C ARG A 20 -17.42 -10.76 21.15
N PRO A 21 -16.59 -11.77 20.87
CA PRO A 21 -17.16 -13.02 20.41
C PRO A 21 -17.96 -13.53 21.61
N SER A 22 -19.25 -13.18 21.72
CA SER A 22 -20.08 -13.69 22.81
C SER A 22 -20.30 -15.20 22.72
N ASP A 23 -19.78 -15.84 21.66
CA ASP A 23 -19.76 -17.27 21.50
C ASP A 23 -18.52 -17.67 20.65
N PRO A 24 -17.56 -18.45 21.19
CA PRO A 24 -16.42 -18.98 20.43
C PRO A 24 -16.84 -19.93 19.30
N SER A 25 -18.10 -20.38 19.27
CA SER A 25 -18.68 -21.17 18.17
C SER A 25 -19.31 -20.31 17.07
N HIS A 26 -19.60 -19.02 17.34
CA HIS A 26 -19.98 -18.05 16.31
C HIS A 26 -18.75 -17.27 15.84
N ARG A 27 -18.11 -17.77 14.78
CA ARG A 27 -17.21 -16.92 13.97
C ARG A 27 -17.96 -15.65 13.58
N SER A 28 -17.30 -14.50 13.71
CA SER A 28 -17.81 -13.24 13.18
C SER A 28 -18.07 -13.43 11.68
N GLN A 29 -19.32 -13.63 11.30
CA GLN A 29 -19.75 -13.84 9.90
C GLN A 29 -19.83 -12.49 9.16
N LEU A 30 -18.89 -11.58 9.42
CA LEU A 30 -18.76 -10.35 8.67
C LEU A 30 -18.07 -10.68 7.35
N THR A 31 -18.77 -11.37 6.46
CA THR A 31 -18.37 -11.45 5.06
C THR A 31 -18.43 -10.03 4.51
N PRO A 32 -17.29 -9.43 4.08
CA PRO A 32 -17.32 -8.11 3.49
C PRO A 32 -18.23 -8.13 2.26
N LEU A 33 -19.02 -7.07 2.07
CA LEU A 33 -19.83 -6.94 0.87
C LEU A 33 -18.91 -6.77 -0.34
N THR A 34 -19.23 -7.45 -1.44
CA THR A 34 -18.56 -7.23 -2.72
C THR A 34 -18.90 -5.82 -3.22
N TYR A 35 -17.87 -5.01 -3.47
CA TYR A 35 -18.05 -3.68 -4.04
C TYR A 35 -18.41 -3.76 -5.53
N HIS A 36 -19.49 -3.09 -5.93
CA HIS A 36 -19.90 -2.92 -7.33
C HIS A 36 -19.79 -1.44 -7.71
N ALA A 37 -18.82 -1.11 -8.57
CA ALA A 37 -18.61 0.26 -9.02
C ALA A 37 -19.78 0.72 -9.91
N THR A 38 -20.49 1.75 -9.48
CA THR A 38 -21.63 2.35 -10.20
C THR A 38 -21.32 3.72 -10.80
N HIS A 39 -20.15 4.29 -10.48
CA HIS A 39 -19.75 5.63 -10.88
C HIS A 39 -18.28 5.64 -11.32
N ASP A 40 -17.96 6.54 -12.25
CA ASP A 40 -16.63 6.70 -12.84
C ASP A 40 -15.56 7.20 -11.84
N ARG A 41 -15.98 7.70 -10.67
CA ARG A 41 -15.07 8.26 -9.64
C ARG A 41 -14.11 7.26 -9.00
N THR A 42 -14.36 5.96 -9.13
CA THR A 42 -13.42 4.91 -8.68
C THR A 42 -12.53 4.37 -9.79
N MET A 43 -12.66 4.89 -11.01
CA MET A 43 -11.71 4.60 -12.07
C MET A 43 -10.41 5.37 -11.81
N PRO A 44 -9.24 4.79 -12.14
CA PRO A 44 -7.98 5.53 -12.06
C PRO A 44 -8.10 6.82 -12.90
N PRO A 45 -7.44 7.93 -12.47
CA PRO A 45 -7.45 9.17 -13.23
C PRO A 45 -7.05 8.93 -14.69
N ALA A 46 -7.91 9.30 -15.64
CA ALA A 46 -7.72 8.99 -17.06
C ALA A 46 -6.48 9.68 -17.66
N ASP A 47 -5.99 10.72 -17.02
CA ASP A 47 -4.80 11.49 -17.38
C ASP A 47 -3.49 10.89 -16.85
N GLN A 48 -3.55 9.84 -16.01
CA GLN A 48 -2.37 9.17 -15.48
C GLN A 48 -2.36 7.69 -15.87
N VAL A 49 -1.46 7.35 -16.80
CA VAL A 49 -1.29 5.98 -17.29
C VAL A 49 0.02 5.40 -16.77
N ILE A 50 -0.04 4.23 -16.15
CA ILE A 50 1.16 3.46 -15.79
C ILE A 50 1.74 2.87 -17.08
N SER A 51 2.94 3.32 -17.47
CA SER A 51 3.66 2.83 -18.65
C SER A 51 4.91 2.03 -18.27
N THR A 52 5.32 1.10 -19.13
CA THR A 52 6.59 0.39 -19.02
C THR A 52 7.66 1.04 -19.90
N GLU A 53 8.91 1.01 -19.44
CA GLU A 53 10.04 1.42 -20.28
C GLU A 53 10.28 0.41 -21.39
N ALA A 54 10.33 0.87 -22.64
CA ALA A 54 10.61 0.01 -23.79
C ALA A 54 12.09 -0.40 -23.89
N THR A 55 12.98 0.32 -23.23
CA THR A 55 14.43 0.11 -23.33
C THR A 55 14.84 -1.16 -22.58
N ASN A 56 15.61 -2.02 -23.26
CA ASN A 56 16.22 -3.18 -22.62
C ASN A 56 17.10 -2.76 -21.43
N ILE A 57 17.04 -3.53 -20.34
CA ILE A 57 17.73 -3.22 -19.09
C ILE A 57 19.25 -3.07 -19.23
N LEU A 58 19.90 -3.84 -20.11
CA LEU A 58 21.34 -3.77 -20.34
C LEU A 58 21.72 -2.49 -21.09
N LEU A 59 20.94 -2.12 -22.11
CA LEU A 59 21.12 -0.89 -22.87
C LEU A 59 20.95 0.34 -21.98
N ARG A 60 19.89 0.35 -21.16
CA ARG A 60 19.66 1.42 -20.17
C ARG A 60 20.86 1.61 -19.25
N HIS A 61 21.43 0.51 -18.74
CA HIS A 61 22.61 0.57 -17.88
C HIS A 61 23.86 1.11 -18.60
N PHE A 62 24.08 0.74 -19.87
CA PHE A 62 25.19 1.30 -20.65
C PHE A 62 25.04 2.81 -20.88
N TYR A 63 23.84 3.27 -21.26
CA TYR A 63 23.58 4.70 -21.46
C TYR A 63 23.75 5.50 -20.18
N GLN A 64 23.22 5.02 -19.05
CA GLN A 64 23.41 5.66 -17.75
C GLN A 64 24.89 5.82 -17.39
N LYS A 65 25.71 4.77 -17.57
CA LYS A 65 27.14 4.84 -17.32
C LYS A 65 27.86 5.85 -18.22
N ALA A 66 27.47 5.92 -19.49
CA ALA A 66 28.03 6.89 -20.42
C ALA A 66 27.70 8.33 -20.01
N ASP A 67 26.44 8.60 -19.65
CA ASP A 67 25.99 9.92 -19.19
C ASP A 67 26.69 10.36 -17.90
N HIS A 68 26.86 9.44 -16.92
CA HIS A 68 27.61 9.71 -15.70
C HIS A 68 29.08 10.07 -15.97
N LYS A 69 29.71 9.45 -16.96
CA LYS A 69 31.08 9.78 -17.35
C LYS A 69 31.16 11.17 -17.98
N VAL A 70 30.18 11.54 -18.81
CA VAL A 70 30.11 12.86 -19.46
C VAL A 70 29.83 13.96 -18.43
N SER A 71 28.94 13.72 -17.47
CA SER A 71 28.62 14.70 -16.42
C SER A 71 29.75 14.91 -15.42
N SER A 72 30.55 13.88 -15.13
CA SER A 72 31.76 13.98 -14.30
C SER A 72 32.93 14.67 -15.03
N SER A 73 32.90 14.69 -16.37
CA SER A 73 33.92 15.31 -17.22
C SER A 73 33.66 16.79 -17.51
N ARG A 74 32.49 17.33 -17.15
CA ARG A 74 32.14 18.75 -17.30
C ARG A 74 32.39 19.48 -16.00
#